data_AF-A0A1M6CZL8-F1
#
_entry.id   AF-A0A1M6CZL8-F1
#
_cell.length_a   1.000
_cell.length_b   1.000
_cell.length_c   1.000
_cell.angle_alpha   90.00
_cell.angle_beta   90.00
_cell.angle_gamma   90.00
#
_symmetry.space_group_name_H-M   'P 1'
#
loop_
_entity.id
_entity.type
_entity.pdbx_description
1 polymer ?
#
loop_
_entity_poly.entity_id
_entity_poly.type
_entity_poly.pdbx_seq_one_letter_code
_entity_poly.pdbx_strand_id
1 'polypeptide(L)'
;MKTIPCKGCLFDLDGTLIDSMAAVNRSWSALALRHGLVPDEVLSVIHGRPASESVAELLAGKPDIIQSEIEWLKKQETEDTAGITPLPGAISMLNNLTEKQIPWAIVTSGSEPVAQARIAAAGIPRPQILITADQIKQGKPNPEPYLLGASRLNLQPAECLVFEDAIAGVKSGLAAQSTVIGLLTHATPDMLMNVECIQDYRQVTIHKTEHGADILIQ
;
A
#
# COMPACT_ATOMS: atom_id res chain seq x y z
N MET A 1 5.01 -23.95 -7.27
CA MET A 1 4.35 -23.76 -5.96
C MET A 1 5.39 -23.52 -4.90
N LYS A 2 5.42 -22.31 -4.33
CA LYS A 2 6.37 -21.87 -3.31
C LYS A 2 5.63 -21.70 -2.00
N THR A 3 6.20 -22.19 -0.89
CA THR A 3 5.64 -22.02 0.45
C THR A 3 6.47 -21.02 1.22
N ILE A 4 5.82 -20.02 1.81
CA ILE A 4 6.47 -18.97 2.59
C ILE A 4 5.82 -18.94 3.98
N PRO A 5 6.56 -19.29 5.04
CA PRO A 5 6.05 -19.23 6.40
C PRO A 5 6.02 -17.78 6.89
N CYS A 6 4.96 -17.42 7.62
CA CYS A 6 4.84 -16.13 8.31
C CYS A 6 3.98 -16.27 9.58
N LYS A 7 4.05 -15.28 10.47
CA LYS A 7 3.15 -15.18 11.62
C LYS A 7 2.05 -14.14 11.41
N GLY A 8 2.23 -13.22 10.48
CA GLY A 8 1.24 -12.21 10.13
C GLY A 8 1.52 -11.59 8.77
N CYS A 9 0.53 -10.85 8.25
CA CYS A 9 0.60 -10.20 6.95
C CYS A 9 0.45 -8.68 7.07
N LEU A 10 1.28 -7.93 6.34
CA LEU A 10 1.20 -6.48 6.22
C LEU A 10 0.89 -6.15 4.77
N PHE A 11 -0.22 -5.48 4.53
CA PHE A 11 -0.65 -5.16 3.17
C PHE A 11 -0.49 -3.67 2.90
N ASP A 12 0.13 -3.29 1.79
CA ASP A 12 -0.21 -1.99 1.22
C ASP A 12 -1.69 -1.97 0.76
N LEU A 13 -2.23 -0.77 0.53
CA LEU A 13 -3.61 -0.58 0.10
C LEU A 13 -3.71 -0.38 -1.42
N ASP A 14 -3.12 0.69 -1.93
CA ASP A 14 -3.40 1.26 -3.25
C ASP A 14 -2.60 0.55 -4.33
N GLY A 15 -3.31 -0.18 -5.21
CA GLY A 15 -2.69 -1.05 -6.20
C GLY A 15 -2.20 -2.40 -5.63
N THR A 16 -2.32 -2.60 -4.31
CA THR A 16 -2.00 -3.87 -3.62
C THR A 16 -3.22 -4.65 -3.13
N LEU A 17 -4.18 -4.01 -2.45
CA LEU A 17 -5.45 -4.66 -2.05
C LEU A 17 -6.61 -4.22 -2.94
N ILE A 18 -6.50 -3.00 -3.49
CA ILE A 18 -7.53 -2.37 -4.31
C ILE A 18 -6.89 -1.81 -5.59
N ASP A 19 -7.64 -1.79 -6.68
CA ASP A 19 -7.32 -0.93 -7.82
C ASP A 19 -7.90 0.46 -7.53
N SER A 20 -7.02 1.45 -7.33
CA SER A 20 -7.36 2.86 -7.15
C SER A 20 -6.73 3.76 -8.21
N MET A 21 -6.10 3.18 -9.24
CA MET A 21 -5.26 3.90 -10.20
C MET A 21 -6.03 4.98 -10.95
N ALA A 22 -7.28 4.70 -11.33
CA ALA A 22 -8.11 5.68 -12.02
C ALA A 22 -8.40 6.92 -11.17
N ALA A 23 -8.63 6.74 -9.86
CA ALA A 23 -8.88 7.85 -8.93
C ALA A 23 -7.61 8.65 -8.65
N VAL A 24 -6.50 7.95 -8.36
CA VAL A 24 -5.17 8.55 -8.19
C VAL A 24 -4.80 9.39 -9.42
N ASN A 25 -4.94 8.83 -10.62
CA ASN A 25 -4.61 9.52 -11.86
C ASN A 25 -5.40 10.83 -12.03
N ARG A 26 -6.69 10.85 -11.70
CA ARG A 26 -7.52 12.06 -11.80
C ARG A 26 -7.05 13.15 -10.82
N SER A 27 -6.89 12.81 -9.54
CA SER A 27 -6.50 13.79 -8.52
C SER A 27 -5.09 14.35 -8.76
N TRP A 28 -4.13 13.50 -9.10
CA TRP A 28 -2.75 13.92 -9.36
C TRP A 28 -2.56 14.62 -10.70
N SER A 29 -3.27 14.23 -11.76
CA SER A 29 -3.27 14.99 -13.02
C SER A 29 -3.85 16.38 -12.82
N ALA A 30 -4.90 16.51 -12.02
CA ALA A 30 -5.47 17.81 -11.69
C ALA A 30 -4.48 18.69 -10.90
N LEU A 31 -3.75 18.12 -9.93
CA LEU A 31 -2.66 18.82 -9.26
C LEU A 31 -1.57 19.27 -10.24
N ALA A 32 -1.12 18.37 -11.12
CA ALA A 32 -0.08 18.67 -12.10
C ALA A 32 -0.46 19.86 -13.00
N LEU A 33 -1.67 19.82 -13.55
CA LEU A 33 -2.20 20.87 -14.41
C LEU A 33 -2.34 22.22 -13.70
N ARG A 34 -2.70 22.23 -12.40
CA ARG A 34 -2.75 23.47 -11.58
C ARG A 34 -1.41 24.19 -11.49
N HIS A 35 -0.31 23.44 -11.57
CA HIS A 35 1.05 23.97 -11.42
C HIS A 35 1.86 23.99 -12.71
N GLY A 36 1.25 23.67 -13.84
CA GLY A 36 1.91 23.63 -15.15
C GLY A 36 2.91 22.48 -15.28
N LEU A 37 2.75 21.41 -14.51
CA LEU A 37 3.55 20.20 -14.58
C LEU A 37 2.95 19.22 -15.59
N VAL A 38 3.77 18.32 -16.13
CA VAL A 38 3.30 17.25 -17.02
C VAL A 38 2.70 16.11 -16.17
N PRO A 39 1.43 15.74 -16.36
CA PRO A 39 0.78 14.69 -15.56
C PRO A 39 1.54 13.36 -15.54
N ASP A 40 1.99 12.89 -16.71
CA ASP A 40 2.70 11.60 -16.81
C ASP A 40 4.02 11.59 -16.03
N GLU A 41 4.74 12.71 -16.01
CA GLU A 41 5.98 12.86 -15.22
C GLU A 41 5.67 12.80 -13.71
N VAL A 42 4.61 13.49 -13.27
CA VAL A 42 4.15 13.45 -11.87
C VAL A 42 3.73 12.04 -11.48
N LEU A 43 2.90 11.37 -12.28
CA LEU A 43 2.40 10.03 -11.98
C LEU A 43 3.56 9.02 -11.86
N SER A 44 4.62 9.17 -12.67
CA SER A 44 5.77 8.26 -12.63
C SER A 44 6.58 8.26 -11.32
N VAL A 45 6.43 9.28 -10.45
CA VAL A 45 7.27 9.46 -9.25
C VAL A 45 6.52 9.39 -7.91
N ILE A 46 5.19 9.34 -7.92
CA ILE A 46 4.36 9.38 -6.71
C ILE A 46 4.03 8.01 -6.11
N HIS A 47 4.17 6.93 -6.89
CA HIS A 47 3.68 5.60 -6.50
C HIS A 47 4.33 5.09 -5.21
N GLY A 48 3.48 4.62 -4.29
CA GLY A 48 3.88 4.06 -3.00
C GLY A 48 4.38 5.08 -1.98
N ARG A 49 4.40 6.38 -2.25
CA ARG A 49 4.94 7.42 -1.35
C ARG A 49 3.84 8.28 -0.73
N PRO A 50 4.06 8.87 0.45
CA PRO A 50 3.09 9.82 1.00
C PRO A 50 2.86 11.00 0.07
N ALA A 51 1.60 11.42 -0.05
CA ALA A 51 1.23 12.58 -0.85
C ALA A 51 1.95 13.85 -0.36
N SER A 52 2.12 14.01 0.96
CA SER A 52 2.82 15.16 1.56
C SER A 52 4.27 15.29 1.09
N GLU A 53 5.02 14.19 1.11
CA GLU A 53 6.41 14.15 0.64
C GLU A 53 6.49 14.42 -0.87
N SER A 54 5.59 13.81 -1.64
CA SER A 54 5.57 13.93 -3.10
C SER A 54 5.19 15.35 -3.55
N VAL A 55 4.19 15.98 -2.92
CA VAL A 55 3.82 17.39 -3.20
C VAL A 55 4.96 18.31 -2.81
N ALA A 56 5.63 18.07 -1.68
CA ALA A 56 6.76 18.90 -1.24
C ALA A 56 7.94 18.84 -2.22
N GLU A 57 8.22 17.66 -2.79
CA GLU A 57 9.26 17.50 -3.82
C GLU A 57 8.88 18.21 -5.13
N LEU A 58 7.66 17.97 -5.64
CA LEU A 58 7.19 18.55 -6.89
C LEU A 58 7.09 20.08 -6.84
N LEU A 59 6.77 20.64 -5.68
CA LEU A 59 6.58 22.07 -5.46
C LEU A 59 7.71 22.70 -4.63
N ALA A 60 8.90 22.09 -4.60
CA ALA A 60 10.03 22.59 -3.80
C ALA A 60 10.41 24.05 -4.11
N GLY A 61 10.14 24.54 -5.34
CA GLY A 61 10.33 25.94 -5.74
C GLY A 61 9.22 26.91 -5.27
N LYS A 62 8.18 26.42 -4.61
CA LYS A 62 7.00 27.19 -4.17
C LYS A 62 6.57 26.78 -2.74
N PRO A 63 7.43 26.95 -1.73
CA PRO A 63 7.20 26.41 -0.38
C PRO A 63 5.91 26.93 0.28
N ASP A 64 5.53 28.18 0.00
CA ASP A 64 4.39 28.86 0.65
C ASP A 64 3.03 28.22 0.32
N ILE A 65 2.93 27.42 -0.74
CA ILE A 65 1.67 26.78 -1.17
C ILE A 65 1.62 25.28 -0.90
N ILE A 66 2.73 24.66 -0.47
CA ILE A 66 2.84 23.19 -0.32
C ILE A 66 1.72 22.68 0.59
N GLN A 67 1.54 23.29 1.77
CA GLN A 67 0.56 22.84 2.74
C GLN A 67 -0.88 22.92 2.21
N SER A 68 -1.24 24.01 1.53
CA SER A 68 -2.58 24.16 0.95
C SER A 68 -2.84 23.19 -0.19
N GLU A 69 -1.83 22.85 -0.98
CA GLU A 69 -1.96 21.89 -2.07
C GLU A 69 -2.03 20.44 -1.55
N ILE A 70 -1.34 20.12 -0.45
CA ILE A 70 -1.52 18.83 0.25
C ILE A 70 -2.95 18.68 0.76
N GLU A 71 -3.50 19.72 1.38
CA GLU A 71 -4.89 19.70 1.87
C GLU A 71 -5.91 19.61 0.75
N TRP A 72 -5.67 20.34 -0.36
CA TRP A 72 -6.49 20.26 -1.56
C TRP A 72 -6.49 18.86 -2.15
N LEU A 73 -5.30 18.27 -2.35
CA LEU A 73 -5.16 16.93 -2.91
C LEU A 73 -5.80 15.87 -2.01
N LYS A 74 -5.56 15.94 -0.69
CA LYS A 74 -6.21 15.04 0.29
C LYS A 74 -7.73 15.08 0.17
N LYS A 75 -8.30 16.28 0.02
CA LYS A 75 -9.75 16.43 -0.18
C LYS A 75 -10.19 15.77 -1.48
N GLN A 76 -9.49 16.02 -2.59
CA GLN A 76 -9.81 15.38 -3.88
C GLN A 76 -9.75 13.86 -3.80
N GLU A 77 -8.70 13.30 -3.21
CA GLU A 77 -8.52 11.84 -3.09
C GLU A 77 -9.53 11.19 -2.14
N THR A 78 -10.05 11.94 -1.15
CA THR A 78 -11.08 11.45 -0.23
C THR A 78 -12.46 11.45 -0.88
N GLU A 79 -12.76 12.47 -1.69
CA GLU A 79 -14.07 12.64 -2.35
C GLU A 79 -14.21 11.77 -3.60
N ASP A 80 -13.13 11.59 -4.36
CA ASP A 80 -13.13 10.83 -5.60
C ASP A 80 -12.79 9.35 -5.37
N THR A 81 -13.85 8.54 -5.18
CA THR A 81 -13.76 7.09 -5.04
C THR A 81 -14.25 6.33 -6.28
N ALA A 82 -14.52 7.03 -7.39
CA ALA A 82 -15.11 6.42 -8.56
C ALA A 82 -14.13 5.45 -9.24
N GLY A 83 -14.59 4.21 -9.48
CA GLY A 83 -13.80 3.16 -10.12
C GLY A 83 -12.87 2.39 -9.17
N ILE A 84 -12.91 2.68 -7.86
CA ILE A 84 -12.14 1.91 -6.88
C ILE A 84 -12.79 0.53 -6.69
N THR A 85 -12.00 -0.52 -6.89
CA THR A 85 -12.47 -1.92 -6.78
C THR A 85 -11.44 -2.78 -6.05
N PRO A 86 -11.85 -3.87 -5.39
CA PRO A 86 -10.91 -4.79 -4.76
C PRO A 86 -10.14 -5.56 -5.84
N LEU A 87 -8.85 -5.82 -5.62
CA LEU A 87 -8.12 -6.74 -6.50
C LEU A 87 -8.72 -8.16 -6.43
N PRO A 88 -8.62 -8.95 -7.52
CA PRO A 88 -9.13 -10.31 -7.53
C PRO A 88 -8.58 -11.15 -6.37
N GLY A 89 -9.49 -11.74 -5.59
CA GLY A 89 -9.14 -12.56 -4.42
C GLY A 89 -8.80 -11.78 -3.13
N ALA A 90 -8.61 -10.46 -3.17
CA ALA A 90 -8.20 -9.68 -1.98
C ALA A 90 -9.18 -9.82 -0.80
N ILE A 91 -10.49 -9.71 -1.08
CA ILE A 91 -11.53 -9.90 -0.05
C ILE A 91 -11.46 -11.31 0.56
N SER A 92 -11.30 -12.34 -0.29
CA SER A 92 -11.21 -13.72 0.17
C SER A 92 -9.94 -13.96 0.99
N MET A 93 -8.82 -13.36 0.59
CA MET A 93 -7.55 -13.39 1.35
C MET A 93 -7.74 -12.83 2.76
N LEU A 94 -8.28 -11.62 2.88
CA LEU A 94 -8.47 -10.94 4.18
C LEU A 94 -9.47 -11.66 5.10
N ASN A 95 -10.56 -12.18 4.53
CA ASN A 95 -11.51 -13.00 5.28
C ASN A 95 -10.86 -14.30 5.78
N ASN A 96 -10.11 -15.01 4.93
CA ASN A 96 -9.40 -16.23 5.31
C ASN A 96 -8.39 -15.99 6.45
N LEU A 97 -7.62 -14.89 6.39
CA LEU A 97 -6.71 -14.53 7.48
C LEU A 97 -7.47 -14.32 8.79
N THR A 98 -8.58 -13.57 8.73
CA THR A 98 -9.42 -13.28 9.90
C THR A 98 -10.05 -14.54 10.50
N GLU A 99 -10.66 -15.39 9.67
CA GLU A 99 -11.27 -16.66 10.09
C GLU A 99 -10.25 -17.61 10.70
N LYS A 100 -9.03 -17.65 10.14
CA LYS A 100 -7.92 -18.46 10.66
C LYS A 100 -7.18 -17.79 11.83
N GLN A 101 -7.57 -16.58 12.23
CA GLN A 101 -6.93 -15.81 13.31
C GLN A 101 -5.43 -15.57 13.06
N ILE A 102 -5.07 -15.31 11.80
CA ILE A 102 -3.73 -14.89 11.41
C ILE A 102 -3.72 -13.35 11.44
N PRO A 103 -2.88 -12.71 12.28
CA PRO A 103 -2.87 -11.27 12.43
C PRO A 103 -2.48 -10.58 11.12
N TRP A 104 -3.20 -9.52 10.77
CA TRP A 104 -2.89 -8.71 9.60
C TRP A 104 -3.21 -7.23 9.81
N ALA A 105 -2.51 -6.38 9.06
CA ALA A 105 -2.70 -4.94 9.06
C ALA A 105 -2.62 -4.37 7.64
N ILE A 106 -3.23 -3.20 7.44
CA ILE A 106 -2.97 -2.35 6.28
C ILE A 106 -1.92 -1.30 6.66
N VAL A 107 -0.94 -1.10 5.79
CA VAL A 107 0.16 -0.13 5.92
C VAL A 107 0.26 0.67 4.62
N THR A 108 -0.37 1.84 4.61
CA THR A 108 -0.52 2.69 3.42
C THR A 108 0.20 4.02 3.57
N SER A 109 0.64 4.56 2.43
CA SER A 109 1.13 5.94 2.29
C SER A 109 0.00 6.97 2.18
N GLY A 110 -1.25 6.53 2.10
CA GLY A 110 -2.43 7.40 2.15
C GLY A 110 -2.66 7.98 3.55
N SER A 111 -3.26 9.17 3.60
CA SER A 111 -3.78 9.72 4.85
C SER A 111 -5.01 8.93 5.32
N GLU A 112 -5.33 9.00 6.61
CA GLU A 112 -6.45 8.25 7.19
C GLU A 112 -7.81 8.51 6.50
N PRO A 113 -8.22 9.76 6.19
CA PRO A 113 -9.47 9.99 5.46
C PRO A 113 -9.48 9.33 4.07
N VAL A 114 -8.36 9.39 3.35
CA VAL A 114 -8.23 8.78 2.01
C VAL A 114 -8.30 7.26 2.13
N ALA A 115 -7.50 6.65 3.01
CA ALA A 115 -7.47 5.22 3.21
C ALA A 115 -8.85 4.67 3.61
N GLN A 116 -9.55 5.33 4.55
CA GLN A 116 -10.88 4.93 4.97
C GLN A 116 -11.91 5.03 3.82
N ALA A 117 -11.89 6.11 3.04
CA ALA A 117 -12.78 6.28 1.89
C ALA A 117 -12.56 5.19 0.85
N ARG A 118 -11.30 4.87 0.53
CA ARG A 118 -10.95 3.85 -0.44
C ARG A 118 -11.30 2.43 0.02
N ILE A 119 -11.04 2.11 1.30
CA ILE A 119 -11.45 0.83 1.92
C ILE A 119 -12.97 0.65 1.82
N ALA A 120 -13.73 1.70 2.16
CA ALA A 120 -15.20 1.66 2.11
C ALA A 120 -15.71 1.50 0.66
N ALA A 121 -15.13 2.24 -0.29
CA ALA A 121 -15.52 2.17 -1.71
C ALA A 121 -15.24 0.79 -2.33
N ALA A 122 -14.08 0.19 -2.01
CA ALA A 122 -13.72 -1.14 -2.50
C ALA A 122 -14.51 -2.28 -1.84
N GLY A 123 -15.17 -2.01 -0.71
CA GLY A 123 -15.90 -3.04 0.04
C GLY A 123 -14.99 -4.13 0.63
N ILE A 124 -13.70 -3.85 0.85
CA ILE A 124 -12.80 -4.79 1.55
C ILE A 124 -13.08 -4.79 3.06
N PRO A 125 -12.79 -5.89 3.77
CA PRO A 125 -12.94 -5.93 5.22
C PRO A 125 -12.18 -4.79 5.92
N ARG A 126 -12.83 -4.13 6.88
CA ARG A 126 -12.18 -3.08 7.68
C ARG A 126 -11.05 -3.71 8.49
N PRO A 127 -9.80 -3.21 8.39
CA PRO A 127 -8.70 -3.74 9.17
C PRO A 127 -8.88 -3.41 10.65
N GLN A 128 -8.43 -4.33 11.52
CA GLN A 128 -8.28 -4.02 12.95
C GLN A 128 -7.14 -3.02 13.19
N ILE A 129 -6.10 -3.09 12.36
CA ILE A 129 -4.92 -2.22 12.43
C ILE A 129 -4.71 -1.57 11.06
N LEU A 130 -4.79 -0.23 11.03
CA LEU A 130 -4.53 0.60 9.87
C LEU A 130 -3.40 1.58 10.19
N ILE A 131 -2.27 1.43 9.51
CA ILE A 131 -1.15 2.37 9.54
C ILE A 131 -1.27 3.30 8.33
N THR A 132 -1.24 4.59 8.58
CA THR A 132 -1.41 5.66 7.59
C THR A 132 -0.22 6.61 7.64
N ALA A 133 -0.10 7.48 6.64
CA ALA A 133 0.93 8.52 6.61
C ALA A 133 0.87 9.48 7.82
N ASP A 134 -0.28 9.61 8.48
CA ASP A 134 -0.44 10.49 9.64
C ASP A 134 0.24 9.94 10.93
N GLN A 135 0.62 8.65 10.92
CA GLN A 135 1.15 7.95 12.11
C GLN A 135 2.67 7.77 12.08
N ILE A 136 3.34 8.23 11.02
CA ILE A 136 4.76 8.00 10.75
C ILE A 136 5.48 9.31 10.46
N LYS A 137 6.79 9.35 10.70
CA LYS A 137 7.65 10.49 10.41
C LYS A 137 8.29 10.41 9.03
N GLN A 138 8.62 9.20 8.56
CA GLN A 138 9.23 8.96 7.26
C GLN A 138 8.45 7.90 6.48
N GLY A 139 7.96 8.29 5.30
CA GLY A 139 7.25 7.42 4.37
C GLY A 139 8.13 6.36 3.71
N LYS A 140 7.48 5.44 2.99
CA LYS A 140 8.16 4.50 2.09
C LYS A 140 9.03 5.32 1.10
N PRO A 141 10.32 4.99 0.90
CA PRO A 141 10.97 3.71 1.16
C PRO A 141 11.60 3.51 2.56
N ASN A 142 11.43 4.45 3.50
CA ASN A 142 11.87 4.24 4.87
C ASN A 142 11.13 3.03 5.48
N PRO A 143 11.77 2.18 6.30
CA PRO A 143 11.12 1.02 6.93
C PRO A 143 10.09 1.34 8.02
N GLU A 144 10.05 2.58 8.52
CA GLU A 144 9.19 3.02 9.64
C GLU A 144 7.73 2.56 9.54
N PRO A 145 7.04 2.65 8.38
CA PRO A 145 5.66 2.19 8.26
C PRO A 145 5.48 0.69 8.54
N TYR A 146 6.34 -0.18 8.00
CA TYR A 146 6.25 -1.62 8.23
C TYR A 146 6.76 -2.04 9.61
N LEU A 147 7.76 -1.34 10.16
CA LEU A 147 8.18 -1.52 11.55
C LEU A 147 7.02 -1.22 12.51
N LEU A 148 6.30 -0.13 12.27
CA LEU A 148 5.11 0.23 13.04
C LEU A 148 3.98 -0.80 12.85
N GLY A 149 3.73 -1.25 11.61
CA GLY A 149 2.74 -2.29 11.31
C GLY A 149 3.02 -3.60 12.05
N ALA A 150 4.25 -4.12 11.97
CA ALA A 150 4.66 -5.33 12.69
C ALA A 150 4.54 -5.14 14.21
N SER A 151 4.98 -4.00 14.74
CA SER A 151 4.84 -3.67 16.17
C SER A 151 3.39 -3.66 16.63
N ARG A 152 2.44 -3.10 15.85
CA ARG A 152 1.01 -3.12 16.21
C ARG A 152 0.41 -4.52 16.17
N LEU A 153 0.96 -5.43 15.36
CA LEU A 153 0.59 -6.86 15.39
C LEU A 153 1.27 -7.63 16.53
N ASN A 154 2.14 -7.00 17.32
CA ASN A 154 3.02 -7.62 18.31
C ASN A 154 3.93 -8.70 17.71
N LEU A 155 4.43 -8.45 16.49
CA LEU A 155 5.36 -9.32 15.77
C LEU A 155 6.68 -8.62 15.50
N GLN A 156 7.73 -9.40 15.29
CA GLN A 156 8.95 -8.89 14.66
C GLN A 156 8.71 -8.74 13.15
N PRO A 157 9.32 -7.73 12.50
CA PRO A 157 9.19 -7.55 11.05
C PRO A 157 9.58 -8.78 10.23
N ALA A 158 10.61 -9.53 10.67
CA ALA A 158 11.05 -10.77 10.04
C ALA A 158 10.04 -11.93 10.13
N GLU A 159 9.02 -11.81 10.99
CA GLU A 159 7.91 -12.76 11.09
C GLU A 159 6.73 -12.36 10.19
N CYS A 160 6.78 -11.18 9.55
CA CYS A 160 5.72 -10.66 8.71
C CYS A 160 5.99 -10.90 7.22
N LEU A 161 4.92 -11.20 6.48
CA LEU A 161 4.90 -11.16 5.03
C LEU A 161 4.27 -9.84 4.57
N VAL A 162 5.02 -9.03 3.82
CA VAL A 162 4.57 -7.77 3.23
C VAL A 162 4.06 -8.02 1.81
N PHE A 163 2.90 -7.47 1.46
CA PHE A 163 2.40 -7.39 0.09
C PHE A 163 2.49 -5.95 -0.39
N GLU A 164 3.05 -5.75 -1.58
CA GLU A 164 3.34 -4.43 -2.16
C GLU A 164 3.35 -4.47 -3.68
N ASP A 165 3.06 -3.34 -4.31
CA ASP A 165 3.05 -3.19 -5.78
C ASP A 165 3.97 -2.06 -6.27
N ALA A 166 4.55 -1.27 -5.36
CA ALA A 166 5.43 -0.17 -5.69
C ALA A 166 6.87 -0.39 -5.19
N ILE A 167 7.86 0.07 -5.97
CA ILE A 167 9.28 -0.04 -5.61
C ILE A 167 9.62 0.65 -4.28
N ALA A 168 8.96 1.76 -3.96
CA ALA A 168 9.15 2.44 -2.68
C ALA A 168 8.74 1.53 -1.51
N GLY A 169 7.60 0.85 -1.64
CA GLY A 169 7.11 -0.06 -0.62
C GLY A 169 7.88 -1.36 -0.53
N VAL A 170 8.29 -1.95 -1.66
CA VAL A 170 9.20 -3.10 -1.66
C VAL A 170 10.49 -2.78 -0.90
N LYS A 171 11.10 -1.62 -1.18
CA LYS A 171 12.30 -1.17 -0.44
C LYS A 171 12.02 -0.99 1.05
N SER A 172 10.87 -0.42 1.41
CA SER A 172 10.46 -0.23 2.81
C SER A 172 10.31 -1.56 3.54
N GLY A 173 9.61 -2.54 2.96
CA GLY A 173 9.42 -3.86 3.55
C GLY A 173 10.73 -4.63 3.72
N LEU A 174 11.59 -4.62 2.69
CA LEU A 174 12.91 -5.23 2.76
C LEU A 174 13.82 -4.55 3.79
N ALA A 175 13.82 -3.21 3.86
CA ALA A 175 14.58 -2.46 4.86
C ALA A 175 14.08 -2.71 6.29
N ALA A 176 12.80 -3.05 6.44
CA ALA A 176 12.23 -3.48 7.71
C ALA A 176 12.61 -4.93 8.08
N GLN A 177 13.29 -5.67 7.20
CA GLN A 177 13.65 -7.09 7.33
C GLN A 177 12.47 -8.06 7.16
N SER A 178 11.35 -7.61 6.60
CA SER A 178 10.23 -8.48 6.25
C SER A 178 10.49 -9.23 4.93
N THR A 179 9.82 -10.37 4.75
CA THR A 179 9.70 -10.98 3.43
C THR A 179 8.67 -10.19 2.62
N VAL A 180 8.92 -9.92 1.34
CA VAL A 180 8.03 -9.11 0.48
C VAL A 180 7.54 -9.94 -0.70
N ILE A 181 6.24 -9.84 -0.99
CA ILE A 181 5.57 -10.30 -2.21
C ILE A 181 5.16 -9.08 -3.03
N GLY A 182 5.61 -9.06 -4.29
CA GLY A 182 5.23 -8.08 -5.28
C GLY A 182 3.87 -8.37 -5.93
N LEU A 183 3.04 -7.37 -6.13
CA LEU A 183 1.80 -7.42 -6.91
C LEU A 183 2.07 -6.78 -8.29
N LEU A 184 1.81 -7.52 -9.35
CA LEU A 184 2.09 -7.08 -10.73
C LEU A 184 0.92 -6.28 -11.33
N THR A 185 0.34 -5.37 -10.55
CA THR A 185 -0.82 -4.56 -10.98
C THR A 185 -0.44 -3.48 -11.97
N HIS A 186 0.67 -2.81 -11.71
CA HIS A 186 1.18 -1.74 -12.58
C HIS A 186 2.72 -1.75 -12.72
N ALA A 187 3.38 -2.73 -12.09
CA ALA A 187 4.83 -2.90 -12.12
C ALA A 187 5.23 -4.23 -12.78
N THR A 188 6.44 -4.27 -13.33
CA THR A 188 7.07 -5.52 -13.78
C THR A 188 7.95 -6.11 -12.67
N PRO A 189 8.28 -7.42 -12.70
CA PRO A 189 9.13 -8.03 -11.68
C PRO A 189 10.48 -7.30 -11.47
N ASP A 190 11.11 -6.82 -12.56
CA ASP A 190 12.36 -6.07 -12.49
C ASP A 190 12.20 -4.73 -11.76
N MET A 191 11.06 -4.05 -11.94
CA MET A 191 10.75 -2.82 -11.20
C MET A 191 10.58 -3.07 -9.71
N LEU A 192 10.24 -4.30 -9.30
CA LEU A 192 10.05 -4.71 -7.91
C LEU A 192 11.26 -5.45 -7.34
N MET A 193 12.47 -5.17 -7.86
CA MET A 193 13.73 -5.77 -7.38
C MET A 193 13.74 -7.31 -7.47
N ASN A 194 12.94 -7.89 -8.35
CA ASN A 194 12.83 -9.34 -8.52
C ASN A 194 12.49 -10.11 -7.23
N VAL A 195 11.69 -9.49 -6.33
CA VAL A 195 11.04 -10.23 -5.24
C VAL A 195 10.07 -11.27 -5.82
N GLU A 196 9.62 -12.21 -4.97
CA GLU A 196 8.55 -13.12 -5.39
C GLU A 196 7.31 -12.31 -5.76
N CYS A 197 6.69 -12.58 -6.91
CA CYS A 197 5.58 -11.78 -7.42
C CYS A 197 4.35 -12.63 -7.72
N ILE A 198 3.17 -12.04 -7.53
CA ILE A 198 1.86 -12.58 -7.92
C ILE A 198 1.11 -11.57 -8.79
N GLN A 199 0.22 -12.06 -9.64
CA GLN A 199 -0.71 -11.23 -10.41
C GLN A 199 -1.84 -10.73 -9.53
N ASP A 200 -2.39 -11.62 -8.70
CA ASP A 200 -3.45 -11.33 -7.75
C ASP A 200 -3.57 -12.44 -6.70
N TYR A 201 -4.48 -12.26 -5.75
CA TYR A 201 -4.61 -13.15 -4.59
C TYR A 201 -5.25 -14.50 -4.91
N ARG A 202 -5.76 -14.75 -6.13
CA ARG A 202 -6.26 -16.08 -6.52
C ARG A 202 -5.14 -17.12 -6.62
N GLN A 203 -3.88 -16.67 -6.73
CA GLN A 203 -2.70 -17.53 -6.68
C GLN A 203 -2.27 -17.88 -5.26
N VAL A 204 -2.91 -17.30 -4.24
CA VAL A 204 -2.50 -17.43 -2.84
C VAL A 204 -3.45 -18.37 -2.10
N THR A 205 -2.88 -19.37 -1.42
CA THR A 205 -3.61 -20.24 -0.48
C THR A 205 -2.98 -20.12 0.90
N ILE A 206 -3.81 -20.05 1.94
CA ILE A 206 -3.37 -19.91 3.33
C ILE A 206 -3.63 -21.20 4.11
N HIS A 207 -2.57 -21.79 4.65
CA HIS A 207 -2.65 -22.92 5.58
C HIS A 207 -2.21 -22.46 6.97
N LYS A 208 -3.11 -22.53 7.97
CA LYS A 208 -2.77 -22.23 9.36
C LYS A 208 -1.85 -23.32 9.91
N THR A 209 -0.82 -22.92 10.63
CA THR A 209 0.11 -23.82 11.34
C THR A 209 0.08 -23.52 12.84
N GLU A 210 0.77 -24.33 13.64
CA GLU A 210 0.89 -24.10 15.09
C GLU A 210 1.61 -22.78 15.41
N HIS A 211 2.48 -22.31 14.52
CA HIS A 211 3.35 -21.15 14.74
C HIS A 211 2.99 -19.94 13.87
N GLY A 212 1.91 -20.00 13.10
CA GLY A 212 1.50 -18.93 12.19
C GLY A 212 0.74 -19.47 10.98
N ALA A 213 1.25 -19.21 9.79
CA ALA A 213 0.68 -19.67 8.53
C ALA A 213 1.75 -19.95 7.48
N ASP A 214 1.45 -20.93 6.64
CA ASP A 214 2.14 -21.18 5.40
C ASP A 214 1.34 -20.54 4.26
N ILE A 215 1.96 -19.57 3.58
CA ILE A 215 1.41 -18.90 2.40
C ILE A 215 1.94 -19.61 1.16
N LEU A 216 1.04 -20.25 0.43
CA LEU A 216 1.37 -21.00 -0.79
C LEU A 216 1.05 -20.14 -2.01
N ILE A 217 2.05 -19.96 -2.86
CA ILE A 217 1.96 -19.20 -4.11
C ILE A 217 2.03 -20.19 -5.28
N GLN A 218 1.03 -20.12 -6.16
CA GLN A 218 0.87 -20.99 -7.33
C GLN A 218 1.51 -20.40 -8.59
#